data_AF-A0A351SNQ3-F1
#
_entry.id   AF-A0A351SNQ3-F1
#
_cell.length_a   1.000
_cell.length_b   1.000
_cell.length_c   1.000
_cell.angle_alpha   90.00
_cell.angle_beta   90.00
_cell.angle_gamma   90.00
#
_symmetry.space_group_name_H-M   'P 1'
#
loop_
_entity.id
_entity.type
_entity.pdbx_description
1 polymer ?
#
loop_
_entity_poly.entity_id
_entity_poly.type
_entity_poly.pdbx_seq_one_letter_code
_entity_poly.pdbx_strand_id
1 'polypeptide(L)'
;MERSKHRKIITTICLVAPSTLGILACILTTSDLTSAWFNTDITYSKHVLVAASFDIETSVYNKDSKLDKIDDRYTLSEGTYDITLTRIGKSTSSGYAIVEIGDTSYHTEPLKVGKTYTFKITTDSLVNLNITPKWGLDTIEETPKLEENGEIVIDLVQDDIIEEETPIETNQSDRE
;
A
#
# COMPACT_ATOMS: atom_id res chain seq x y z
N MET A 1 68.30 4.76 42.91
CA MET A 1 67.10 3.94 42.57
C MET A 1 66.47 4.40 41.24
N GLU A 2 67.29 4.70 40.22
CA GLU A 2 66.81 5.44 39.02
C GLU A 2 66.98 4.67 37.70
N ARG A 3 67.90 3.68 37.65
CA ARG A 3 68.17 2.88 36.45
C ARG A 3 67.18 1.75 36.18
N SER A 4 66.27 1.44 37.12
CA SER A 4 65.26 0.37 36.91
C SER A 4 64.03 0.89 36.17
N LYS A 5 63.72 2.19 36.29
CA LYS A 5 62.59 2.83 35.61
C LYS A 5 62.85 2.99 34.11
N HIS A 6 64.08 3.38 33.74
CA HIS A 6 64.49 3.56 32.35
C HIS A 6 64.46 2.28 31.51
N ARG A 7 64.87 1.13 32.08
CA ARG A 7 64.85 -0.15 31.36
C ARG A 7 63.42 -0.64 31.09
N LYS A 8 62.50 -0.42 32.02
CA LYS A 8 61.07 -0.77 31.83
C LYS A 8 60.42 0.10 30.76
N ILE A 9 60.69 1.41 30.77
CA ILE A 9 60.12 2.36 29.79
C ILE A 9 60.61 2.07 28.37
N ILE A 10 61.90 1.78 28.18
CA ILE A 10 62.47 1.48 26.86
C ILE A 10 61.91 0.17 26.28
N THR A 11 61.74 -0.87 27.09
CA THR A 11 61.14 -2.14 26.64
C THR A 11 59.65 -2.00 26.31
N THR A 12 58.89 -1.23 27.09
CA THR A 12 57.47 -0.95 26.79
C THR A 12 57.31 -0.10 25.52
N ILE A 13 58.14 0.93 25.33
CA ILE A 13 58.08 1.78 24.13
C ILE A 13 58.49 1.01 22.87
N CYS A 14 59.55 0.18 22.92
CA CYS A 14 59.96 -0.63 21.77
C CYS A 14 58.95 -1.73 21.38
N LEU A 15 58.12 -2.22 22.31
CA LEU A 15 57.06 -3.19 22.00
C LEU A 15 55.76 -2.53 21.53
N VAL A 16 55.40 -1.36 22.06
CA VAL A 16 54.15 -0.66 21.73
C VAL A 16 54.27 0.15 20.43
N ALA A 17 55.44 0.74 20.16
CA ALA A 17 55.66 1.57 18.98
C ALA A 17 55.32 0.89 17.62
N PRO A 18 55.80 -0.32 17.30
CA PRO A 18 55.54 -0.92 15.98
C PRO A 18 54.05 -1.27 15.80
N SER A 19 53.35 -1.68 16.85
CA SER A 19 51.92 -2.01 16.79
C SER A 19 51.05 -0.77 16.54
N THR A 20 51.37 0.37 17.17
CA THR A 20 50.62 1.62 16.95
C THR A 20 50.80 2.17 15.55
N LEU A 21 52.00 2.05 14.97
CA LEU A 21 52.27 2.45 13.59
C LEU A 21 51.56 1.54 12.58
N GLY A 22 51.48 0.24 12.84
CA GLY A 22 50.76 -0.71 11.99
C GLY A 22 49.24 -0.49 11.98
N ILE A 23 48.64 -0.20 13.14
CA ILE A 23 47.20 0.09 13.25
C ILE A 23 46.86 1.41 12.55
N LEU A 24 47.71 2.44 12.71
CA LEU A 24 47.50 3.72 12.05
C LEU A 24 47.60 3.58 10.52
N ALA A 25 48.56 2.80 10.01
CA ALA A 25 48.66 2.47 8.59
C ALA A 25 47.46 1.66 8.08
N CYS A 26 46.91 0.77 8.91
CA CYS A 26 45.72 -0.04 8.60
C CYS A 26 44.45 0.83 8.46
N ILE A 27 44.22 1.76 9.38
CA ILE A 27 43.05 2.67 9.34
C ILE A 27 43.08 3.55 8.09
N LEU A 28 44.27 4.01 7.68
CA LEU A 28 44.43 4.82 6.47
C LEU A 28 44.18 3.98 5.21
N THR A 29 44.69 2.76 5.13
CA THR A 29 44.52 1.90 3.93
C THR A 29 43.12 1.32 3.76
N THR A 30 42.38 1.00 4.83
CA THR A 30 41.00 0.49 4.70
C THR A 30 39.99 1.56 4.28
N SER A 31 40.28 2.83 4.60
CA SER A 31 39.39 3.95 4.28
C SER A 31 39.39 4.26 2.78
N ASP A 32 40.56 4.18 2.13
CA ASP A 32 40.69 4.46 0.69
C ASP A 32 40.21 3.31 -0.21
N LEU A 33 40.36 2.05 0.24
CA LEU A 33 39.84 0.88 -0.50
C LEU A 33 38.31 0.82 -0.53
N THR A 34 37.67 1.32 0.54
CA THR A 34 36.20 1.39 0.63
C THR A 34 35.62 2.37 -0.39
N SER A 35 36.36 3.42 -0.74
CA SER A 35 35.95 4.40 -1.76
C SER A 35 36.05 3.90 -3.20
N ALA A 36 36.76 2.80 -3.47
CA ALA A 36 36.85 2.21 -4.81
C ALA A 36 35.67 1.25 -5.09
N TRP A 37 35.33 0.36 -4.15
CA TRP A 37 34.21 -0.56 -4.35
C TRP A 37 32.86 0.16 -4.36
N PHE A 38 32.68 1.18 -3.53
CA PHE A 38 31.44 1.95 -3.56
C PHE A 38 31.30 2.81 -4.84
N ASN A 39 32.40 3.25 -5.46
CA ASN A 39 32.35 4.00 -6.71
C ASN A 39 32.31 3.11 -7.97
N THR A 40 32.85 1.89 -7.94
CA THR A 40 32.71 0.93 -9.05
C THR A 40 31.26 0.48 -9.21
N ASP A 41 30.51 0.34 -8.11
CA ASP A 41 29.07 0.04 -8.18
C ASP A 41 28.21 1.25 -8.64
N ILE A 42 28.72 2.48 -8.56
CA ILE A 42 28.05 3.67 -9.12
C ILE A 42 28.28 3.80 -10.64
N THR A 43 29.27 3.08 -11.19
CA THR A 43 29.49 2.95 -12.65
C THR A 43 28.77 1.72 -13.23
N TYR A 44 28.09 0.91 -12.41
CA TYR A 44 26.99 0.12 -12.96
C TYR A 44 25.91 1.12 -13.35
N SER A 45 25.62 1.14 -14.67
CA SER A 45 24.47 1.77 -15.32
C SER A 45 23.49 2.34 -14.30
N LYS A 46 23.33 3.67 -14.24
CA LYS A 46 22.25 4.34 -13.51
C LYS A 46 20.96 3.59 -13.82
N HIS A 47 20.62 2.58 -13.04
CA HIS A 47 19.38 1.87 -13.19
C HIS A 47 18.41 2.86 -12.61
N VAL A 48 17.76 3.62 -13.50
CA VAL A 48 16.72 4.56 -13.10
C VAL A 48 15.71 3.71 -12.35
N LEU A 49 15.66 3.85 -11.04
CA LEU A 49 14.60 3.28 -10.23
C LEU A 49 13.35 4.06 -10.59
N VAL A 50 12.67 3.61 -11.64
CA VAL A 50 11.37 4.12 -12.01
C VAL A 50 10.39 3.49 -11.04
N ALA A 51 9.87 4.31 -10.12
CA ALA A 51 8.77 3.89 -9.28
C ALA A 51 7.60 3.47 -10.19
N ALA A 52 7.01 2.31 -9.90
CA ALA A 52 5.81 1.87 -10.58
C ALA A 52 4.68 2.86 -10.29
N SER A 53 4.13 3.52 -11.32
CA SER A 53 2.94 4.34 -11.21
C SER A 53 1.76 3.66 -11.90
N PHE A 54 0.58 3.81 -11.28
CA PHE A 54 -0.68 3.37 -11.83
C PHE A 54 -1.73 4.41 -11.50
N ASP A 55 -2.12 5.18 -12.51
CA ASP A 55 -3.09 6.25 -12.41
C ASP A 55 -4.30 5.93 -13.29
N ILE A 56 -5.48 6.24 -12.78
CA ILE A 56 -6.75 6.03 -13.48
C ILE A 56 -7.55 7.33 -13.50
N GLU A 57 -8.27 7.55 -14.59
CA GLU A 57 -9.29 8.57 -14.70
C GLU A 57 -10.66 7.92 -14.46
N THR A 58 -11.44 8.49 -13.55
CA THR A 58 -12.75 7.99 -13.16
C THR A 58 -13.83 8.97 -13.60
N SER A 59 -14.84 8.49 -14.32
CA SER A 59 -16.03 9.26 -14.67
C SER A 59 -17.28 8.53 -14.21
N VAL A 60 -18.14 9.25 -13.49
CA VAL A 60 -19.40 8.72 -12.97
C VAL A 60 -20.53 9.54 -13.59
N TYR A 61 -21.49 8.87 -14.20
CA TYR A 61 -22.64 9.47 -14.85
C TYR A 61 -23.93 8.96 -14.20
N ASN A 62 -24.89 9.85 -13.95
CA ASN A 62 -26.28 9.47 -13.70
C ASN A 62 -27.09 9.86 -14.93
N LYS A 63 -27.48 8.86 -15.73
CA LYS A 63 -28.09 9.05 -17.06
C LYS A 63 -27.19 9.91 -17.95
N ASP A 64 -27.40 11.22 -17.97
CA ASP A 64 -26.67 12.20 -18.79
C ASP A 64 -25.88 13.23 -17.95
N SER A 65 -26.03 13.22 -16.62
CA SER A 65 -25.35 14.15 -15.73
C SER A 65 -24.07 13.55 -15.18
N LYS A 66 -22.92 14.18 -15.47
CA LYS A 66 -21.64 13.80 -14.86
C LYS A 66 -21.64 14.23 -13.39
N LEU A 67 -21.27 13.31 -12.50
CA LEU A 67 -21.03 13.61 -11.10
C LEU A 67 -19.57 13.98 -10.90
N ASP A 68 -19.34 15.07 -10.17
CA ASP A 68 -18.02 15.46 -9.70
C ASP A 68 -17.75 14.88 -8.31
N LYS A 69 -16.47 14.70 -7.99
CA LYS A 69 -16.06 14.28 -6.65
C LYS A 69 -16.23 15.43 -5.67
N ILE A 70 -16.72 15.10 -4.48
CA ILE A 70 -16.71 15.98 -3.32
C ILE A 70 -15.82 15.29 -2.28
N ASP A 71 -14.73 15.94 -1.86
CA ASP A 71 -13.79 15.39 -0.87
C ASP A 71 -13.23 14.00 -1.27
N ASP A 72 -12.78 13.89 -2.53
CA ASP A 72 -12.25 12.66 -3.16
C ASP A 72 -13.22 11.48 -3.31
N ARG A 73 -14.49 11.64 -2.92
CA ARG A 73 -15.52 10.61 -3.00
C ARG A 73 -16.67 11.03 -3.91
N TYR A 74 -17.40 10.05 -4.43
CA TYR A 74 -18.65 10.27 -5.14
C TYR A 74 -19.81 9.95 -4.21
N THR A 75 -20.77 10.86 -4.08
CA THR A 75 -22.00 10.58 -3.36
C THR A 75 -23.07 10.18 -4.36
N LEU A 76 -23.52 8.93 -4.30
CA LEU A 76 -24.57 8.38 -5.14
C LEU A 76 -25.88 8.46 -4.36
N SER A 77 -26.89 9.11 -4.92
CA SER A 77 -28.27 9.08 -4.42
C SER A 77 -29.03 7.91 -5.04
N GLU A 78 -30.32 7.76 -4.72
CA GLU A 78 -31.19 6.79 -5.37
C GLU A 78 -31.11 6.88 -6.91
N GLY A 79 -30.86 5.74 -7.56
CA GLY A 79 -30.86 5.59 -9.02
C GLY A 79 -29.71 4.73 -9.56
N THR A 80 -29.59 4.73 -10.89
CA THR A 80 -28.58 3.99 -11.63
C THR A 80 -27.48 4.92 -12.14
N TYR A 81 -26.23 4.49 -11.96
CA TYR A 81 -25.03 5.20 -12.34
C TYR A 81 -24.18 4.36 -13.28
N ASP A 82 -23.64 5.01 -14.30
CA ASP A 82 -22.66 4.47 -15.23
C ASP A 82 -21.27 4.94 -14.81
N ILE A 83 -20.42 4.00 -14.40
CA ILE A 83 -19.06 4.27 -13.96
C ILE A 83 -18.10 3.80 -15.04
N THR A 84 -17.20 4.69 -15.44
CA THR A 84 -16.14 4.42 -16.41
C THR A 84 -14.79 4.66 -15.77
N LEU A 85 -13.93 3.64 -15.79
CA LEU A 85 -12.54 3.70 -15.38
C LEU A 85 -11.65 3.65 -16.61
N THR A 86 -10.77 4.62 -16.76
CA THR A 86 -9.81 4.67 -17.87
C THR A 86 -8.40 4.71 -17.33
N ARG A 87 -7.56 3.74 -17.71
CA ARG A 87 -6.15 3.76 -17.33
C ARG A 87 -5.43 4.91 -18.04
N ILE A 88 -4.74 5.75 -17.27
CA ILE A 88 -3.93 6.84 -17.83
C ILE A 88 -2.65 6.23 -18.43
N GLY A 89 -2.36 6.57 -19.69
CA GLY A 89 -1.25 6.00 -20.47
C GLY A 89 0.16 6.29 -19.93
N LYS A 90 0.30 7.15 -18.93
CA LYS A 90 1.57 7.41 -18.22
C LYS A 90 1.92 6.35 -17.17
N SER A 91 0.99 5.44 -16.86
CA SER A 91 1.18 4.37 -15.88
C SER A 91 2.23 3.37 -16.37
N THR A 92 3.35 3.26 -15.66
CA THR A 92 4.48 2.40 -16.02
C THR A 92 4.21 0.91 -15.75
N SER A 93 3.16 0.61 -14.97
CA SER A 93 2.86 -0.77 -14.53
C SER A 93 1.37 -1.07 -14.64
N SER A 94 1.04 -2.36 -14.75
CA SER A 94 -0.34 -2.83 -14.64
C SER A 94 -0.85 -2.68 -13.21
N GLY A 95 -2.15 -2.51 -13.08
CA GLY A 95 -2.83 -2.32 -11.81
C GLY A 95 -4.32 -2.58 -11.94
N TYR A 96 -5.01 -2.56 -10.81
CA TYR A 96 -6.45 -2.73 -10.68
C TYR A 96 -7.03 -1.57 -9.87
N ALA A 97 -8.34 -1.39 -9.95
CA ALA A 97 -9.06 -0.43 -9.12
C ALA A 97 -9.78 -1.17 -8.00
N ILE A 98 -9.73 -0.60 -6.80
CA ILE A 98 -10.61 -0.98 -5.69
C ILE A 98 -11.78 -0.01 -5.70
N VAL A 99 -12.99 -0.56 -5.78
CA VAL A 99 -14.26 0.16 -5.80
C VAL A 99 -14.94 -0.13 -4.47
N GLU A 100 -14.92 0.84 -3.56
CA GLU A 100 -15.54 0.74 -2.25
C GLU A 100 -16.90 1.43 -2.31
N ILE A 101 -17.96 0.70 -1.95
CA ILE A 101 -19.32 1.21 -1.96
C ILE A 101 -19.95 0.88 -0.61
N GLY A 102 -20.17 1.90 0.22
CA GLY A 102 -20.53 1.70 1.62
C GLY A 102 -19.42 0.92 2.34
N ASP A 103 -19.76 -0.27 2.86
CA ASP A 103 -18.84 -1.17 3.57
C ASP A 103 -18.27 -2.30 2.70
N THR A 104 -18.72 -2.42 1.45
CA THR A 104 -18.27 -3.49 0.54
C THR A 104 -17.18 -2.99 -0.40
N SER A 105 -16.10 -3.76 -0.52
CA SER A 105 -14.98 -3.47 -1.42
C SER A 105 -14.95 -4.46 -2.58
N TYR A 106 -15.05 -3.96 -3.81
CA TYR A 106 -14.99 -4.74 -5.04
C TYR A 106 -13.67 -4.49 -5.78
N HIS A 107 -13.08 -5.55 -6.31
CA HIS A 107 -11.81 -5.46 -7.02
C HIS A 107 -12.02 -5.66 -8.52
N THR A 108 -11.53 -4.74 -9.35
CA THR A 108 -11.61 -4.90 -10.81
C THR A 108 -10.54 -5.85 -11.32
N GLU A 109 -10.77 -6.41 -12.50
CA GLU A 109 -9.68 -7.00 -13.28
C GLU A 109 -8.59 -5.96 -13.62
N PRO A 110 -7.36 -6.42 -13.95
CA PRO A 110 -6.27 -5.53 -14.33
C PRO A 110 -6.62 -4.64 -15.52
N LEU A 111 -6.50 -3.32 -15.35
CA LEU A 111 -6.86 -2.34 -16.38
C LEU A 111 -5.79 -2.28 -17.48
N LYS A 112 -6.24 -2.49 -18.72
CA LYS A 112 -5.40 -2.45 -19.92
C LYS A 112 -5.25 -1.02 -20.42
N VAL A 113 -4.06 -0.66 -20.91
CA VAL A 113 -3.80 0.68 -21.47
C VAL A 113 -4.73 0.92 -22.66
N GLY A 114 -5.36 2.10 -22.70
CA GLY A 114 -6.24 2.50 -23.80
C GLY A 114 -7.58 1.74 -23.85
N LYS A 115 -7.89 0.94 -22.82
CA LYS A 115 -9.23 0.38 -22.64
C LYS A 115 -9.95 1.11 -21.51
N THR A 116 -11.21 1.39 -21.77
CA THR A 116 -12.18 1.84 -20.78
C THR A 116 -12.82 0.62 -20.15
N TYR A 117 -12.93 0.61 -18.83
CA TYR A 117 -13.62 -0.42 -18.08
C TYR A 117 -14.89 0.19 -17.51
N THR A 118 -16.04 -0.37 -17.87
CA THR A 118 -17.36 0.19 -17.55
C THR A 118 -18.15 -0.76 -16.66
N PHE A 119 -18.90 -0.23 -15.71
CA PHE A 119 -19.84 -1.00 -14.89
C PHE A 119 -20.97 -0.11 -14.39
N LYS A 120 -22.08 -0.73 -13.99
CA LYS A 120 -23.27 -0.05 -13.48
C LYS A 120 -23.42 -0.25 -11.98
N ILE A 121 -23.79 0.81 -11.27
CA ILE A 121 -24.24 0.73 -9.88
C ILE A 121 -25.69 1.21 -9.84
N THR A 122 -26.59 0.39 -9.34
CA THR A 122 -27.94 0.78 -8.96
C THR A 122 -28.02 0.79 -7.43
N THR A 123 -28.48 1.90 -6.86
CA THR A 123 -28.63 2.04 -5.40
C THR A 123 -30.00 2.64 -5.09
N ASP A 124 -30.66 2.12 -4.07
CA ASP A 124 -31.93 2.66 -3.57
C ASP A 124 -31.74 3.66 -2.42
N SER A 125 -30.48 3.98 -2.09
CA SER A 125 -30.13 4.82 -0.96
C SER A 125 -28.90 5.70 -1.22
N LEU A 126 -28.68 6.66 -0.32
CA LEU A 126 -27.51 7.52 -0.34
C LEU A 126 -26.27 6.72 0.08
N VAL A 127 -25.35 6.48 -0.86
CA VAL A 127 -24.12 5.73 -0.62
C VAL A 127 -22.89 6.49 -1.11
N ASN A 128 -21.77 6.31 -0.40
CA ASN A 128 -20.49 6.87 -0.80
C ASN A 128 -19.71 5.84 -1.61
N LEU A 129 -19.29 6.25 -2.81
CA LEU A 129 -18.43 5.51 -3.72
C LEU A 129 -17.01 6.09 -3.65
N ASN A 130 -16.05 5.25 -3.29
CA ASN A 130 -14.63 5.57 -3.34
C ASN A 130 -13.93 4.65 -4.35
N ILE A 131 -13.01 5.21 -5.13
CA ILE A 131 -12.29 4.47 -6.17
C ILE A 131 -10.80 4.73 -5.99
N THR A 132 -10.07 3.67 -5.63
CA THR A 132 -8.64 3.75 -5.33
C THR A 132 -7.85 2.92 -6.35
N PRO A 133 -6.94 3.52 -7.14
CA PRO A 133 -6.03 2.77 -7.99
C PRO A 133 -4.96 2.06 -7.16
N LYS A 134 -4.69 0.78 -7.47
CA LYS A 134 -3.55 0.03 -6.94
C LYS A 134 -2.71 -0.57 -8.06
N TRP A 135 -1.39 -0.46 -7.91
CA TRP A 135 -0.43 -1.09 -8.80
C TRP A 135 -0.26 -2.58 -8.43
N GLY A 136 0.03 -3.41 -9.43
CA GLY A 136 0.27 -4.85 -9.24
C GLY A 136 -0.89 -5.74 -9.68
N LEU A 137 -0.87 -6.98 -9.22
CA LEU A 137 -1.94 -7.96 -9.44
C LEU A 137 -2.74 -8.10 -8.15
N ASP A 138 -4.04 -8.26 -8.31
CA ASP A 138 -4.87 -8.69 -7.20
C ASP A 138 -4.65 -10.17 -6.94
N THR A 139 -4.07 -10.50 -5.78
CA THR A 139 -3.77 -11.88 -5.37
C THR A 139 -4.80 -12.42 -4.38
N ILE A 140 -5.84 -11.64 -4.06
CA ILE A 140 -6.81 -11.99 -3.05
C ILE A 140 -8.00 -12.63 -3.77
N GLU A 141 -8.16 -13.95 -3.63
CA GLU A 141 -9.27 -14.66 -4.28
C GLU A 141 -10.61 -14.49 -3.55
N GLU A 142 -10.57 -14.11 -2.27
CA GLU A 142 -11.75 -13.99 -1.40
C GLU A 142 -12.50 -12.66 -1.56
N THR A 143 -11.95 -11.71 -2.31
CA THR A 143 -12.63 -10.42 -2.56
C THR A 143 -13.60 -10.53 -3.73
N PRO A 144 -14.79 -9.91 -3.63
CA PRO A 144 -15.75 -9.92 -4.72
C PRO A 144 -15.15 -9.20 -5.93
N LYS A 145 -15.05 -9.94 -7.03
CA LYS A 145 -14.50 -9.42 -8.29
C LYS A 145 -15.59 -8.66 -9.03
N LEU A 146 -15.22 -7.51 -9.55
CA LEU A 146 -16.04 -6.76 -10.49
C LEU A 146 -15.64 -7.18 -11.90
N GLU A 147 -16.63 -7.54 -12.72
CA GLU A 147 -16.46 -7.88 -14.13
C GLU A 147 -16.76 -6.67 -15.04
N GLU A 148 -16.13 -6.64 -16.21
CA GLU A 148 -16.36 -5.58 -17.19
C GLU A 148 -17.82 -5.66 -17.68
N ASN A 149 -18.53 -4.54 -17.60
CA ASN A 149 -19.98 -4.42 -17.81
C ASN A 149 -20.83 -5.12 -16.74
N GLY A 150 -20.25 -5.40 -15.58
CA GLY A 150 -20.98 -5.88 -14.42
C GLY A 150 -22.01 -4.85 -13.91
N GLU A 151 -22.99 -5.36 -13.18
CA GLU A 151 -24.01 -4.57 -12.50
C GLU A 151 -23.96 -4.90 -11.00
N ILE A 152 -23.87 -3.85 -10.18
CA ILE A 152 -23.96 -3.94 -8.73
C ILE A 152 -25.29 -3.31 -8.33
N VAL A 153 -26.13 -4.07 -7.63
CA VAL A 153 -27.37 -3.58 -7.05
C VAL A 153 -27.20 -3.51 -5.55
N ILE A 154 -27.43 -2.32 -4.99
CA ILE A 154 -27.31 -2.04 -3.56
C ILE A 154 -28.72 -1.79 -3.04
N ASP A 155 -29.30 -2.88 -2.53
CA ASP A 155 -30.51 -2.81 -1.74
C ASP A 155 -30.08 -2.49 -0.29
N LEU A 156 -30.82 -1.61 0.38
CA LEU A 156 -30.67 -1.47 1.82
C LEU A 156 -31.08 -2.80 2.45
N VAL A 157 -30.09 -3.65 2.76
CA VAL A 157 -30.28 -4.63 3.83
C VAL A 157 -30.46 -3.78 5.07
N GLN A 158 -31.71 -3.67 5.54
CA GLN A 158 -31.95 -3.34 6.92
C GLN A 158 -31.11 -4.32 7.72
N ASP A 159 -30.04 -3.83 8.36
CA ASP A 159 -29.46 -4.55 9.48
C ASP A 159 -30.63 -4.92 10.38
N ASP A 160 -30.96 -6.21 10.42
CA ASP A 160 -31.85 -6.75 11.44
C ASP A 160 -31.25 -6.31 12.77
N ILE A 161 -31.92 -5.34 13.41
CA ILE A 161 -31.69 -5.01 14.80
C ILE A 161 -32.04 -6.30 15.55
N ILE A 162 -31.03 -7.11 15.85
CA ILE A 162 -31.17 -8.14 16.87
C ILE A 162 -31.28 -7.38 18.18
N GLU A 163 -32.50 -7.00 18.56
CA GLU A 163 -32.81 -6.76 19.97
C GLU A 163 -32.53 -8.09 20.67
N GLU A 164 -31.38 -8.16 21.34
CA GLU A 164 -31.03 -9.21 22.26
C GLU A 164 -32.02 -9.12 23.44
N GLU A 165 -33.21 -9.69 23.27
CA GLU A 165 -34.12 -9.93 24.39
C GLU A 165 -33.42 -10.88 25.36
N THR A 166 -32.88 -10.31 26.43
CA THR A 166 -32.35 -11.04 27.57
C THR A 166 -33.43 -11.98 28.11
N PRO A 167 -33.20 -13.31 28.24
CA PRO A 167 -34.20 -14.20 28.79
C PRO A 167 -34.34 -13.95 30.29
N ILE A 168 -35.55 -13.58 30.70
CA ILE A 168 -35.94 -13.44 32.10
C ILE A 168 -36.04 -14.87 32.67
N GLU A 169 -35.07 -15.26 33.49
CA GLU A 169 -35.09 -16.53 34.20
C GLU A 169 -36.13 -16.48 35.35
N THR A 170 -37.40 -16.72 35.04
CA THR A 170 -38.44 -16.96 36.04
C THR A 170 -38.25 -18.36 36.64
N ASN A 171 -37.54 -18.42 37.77
CA ASN A 171 -37.50 -19.58 38.65
C ASN A 171 -38.88 -19.80 39.29
N GLN A 172 -39.68 -20.70 38.72
CA GLN A 172 -40.80 -21.34 39.41
C GLN A 172 -40.35 -22.73 39.87
N SER A 173 -39.91 -22.80 41.13
CA SER A 173 -39.74 -24.04 41.89
C SER A 173 -40.90 -24.15 42.87
N ASP A 174 -42.04 -24.61 42.36
CA ASP A 174 -43.12 -25.18 43.15
C ASP A 174 -43.18 -26.68 42.84
N ARG A 175 -42.69 -27.51 43.76
CA ARG A 175 -43.09 -28.91 43.90
C ARG A 175 -43.22 -29.23 45.39
N GLU A 176 -44.49 -29.41 45.75
CA GLU A 176 -45.10 -30.44 46.62
C GLU A 176 -44.16 -31.44 47.31
#